data_AF-A0A452Y3G2-F1
#
_entry.id   AF-A0A452Y3G2-F1
#
_cell.length_a   1.000
_cell.length_b   1.000
_cell.length_c   1.000
_cell.angle_alpha   90.00
_cell.angle_beta   90.00
_cell.angle_gamma   90.00
#
_symmetry.space_group_name_H-M   'P 1'
#
loop_
_entity.id
_entity.type
_entity.pdbx_description
1 polymer ?
#
loop_
_entity_poly.entity_id
_entity_poly.type
_entity_poly.pdbx_seq_one_letter_code
_entity_poly.pdbx_strand_id
1 'polypeptide(L)'
;MLRERCGLRASVYVDVEEKVAMFLLVVGHGLKMRLLRGTYKRSLGTISTHFSAVLRAILSMHGEFIKLPDANVQPPDDYKWKWFGDALGALDGCHVDVSVPVASQGW
;
A
#
# COMPACT_ATOMS: atom_id res chain seq x y z
N MET A 1 -10.48 11.88 6.82
CA MET A 1 -10.37 10.59 6.09
C MET A 1 -10.00 9.39 6.99
N LEU A 2 -8.74 9.15 7.38
CA LEU A 2 -8.37 7.99 8.22
C LEU A 2 -9.07 7.97 9.60
N ARG A 3 -9.22 9.14 10.24
CA ARG A 3 -9.93 9.26 11.53
C ARG A 3 -11.44 9.04 11.39
N GLU A 4 -12.05 9.64 10.39
CA GLU A 4 -13.51 9.68 10.20
C GLU A 4 -14.06 8.41 9.56
N ARG A 5 -13.33 7.84 8.59
CA ARG A 5 -13.81 6.75 7.73
C ARG A 5 -13.27 5.38 8.14
N CYS A 6 -12.06 5.32 8.68
CA CYS A 6 -11.43 4.07 9.14
C CYS A 6 -11.43 3.90 10.66
N GLY A 7 -11.96 4.88 11.40
CA GLY A 7 -11.96 4.85 12.85
C GLY A 7 -10.57 4.89 13.49
N LEU A 8 -9.55 5.43 12.79
CA LEU A 8 -8.21 5.56 13.36
C LEU A 8 -8.23 6.62 14.48
N ARG A 9 -8.04 6.17 15.72
CA ARG A 9 -8.10 7.02 16.92
C ARG A 9 -6.72 7.25 17.52
N ALA A 10 -6.56 8.32 18.28
CA ALA A 10 -5.40 8.53 19.14
C ALA A 10 -5.33 7.41 20.21
N SER A 11 -4.13 7.08 20.67
CA SER A 11 -3.92 6.34 21.92
C SER A 11 -3.70 7.32 23.06
N VAL A 12 -3.53 6.82 24.29
CA VAL A 12 -3.24 7.64 25.47
C VAL A 12 -2.02 8.53 25.27
N TYR A 13 -1.04 8.09 24.47
CA TYR A 13 0.24 8.79 24.33
C TYR A 13 0.62 9.15 22.89
N VAL A 14 -0.12 8.70 21.88
CA VAL A 14 0.24 8.89 20.46
C VAL A 14 -1.01 9.34 19.71
N ASP A 15 -0.95 10.53 19.13
CA ASP A 15 -2.05 11.09 18.34
C ASP A 15 -2.22 10.34 17.00
N VAL A 16 -3.13 10.78 16.15
CA VAL A 16 -3.35 10.10 14.86
C VAL A 16 -2.24 10.47 13.87
N GLU A 17 -1.79 11.72 13.94
CA GLU A 17 -0.82 12.38 13.10
C GLU A 17 0.56 11.72 13.23
N GLU A 18 1.01 11.41 14.45
CA GLU A 18 2.24 10.71 14.80
C GLU A 18 2.20 9.27 14.30
N LYS A 19 1.05 8.57 14.39
CA LYS A 19 0.90 7.22 13.79
C LYS A 19 1.08 7.27 12.28
N VAL A 20 0.46 8.25 11.62
CA VAL A 20 0.57 8.44 10.17
C VAL A 20 2.01 8.84 9.79
N ALA A 21 2.67 9.69 10.56
CA ALA A 21 4.07 10.06 10.35
C ALA A 21 5.01 8.85 10.46
N MET A 22 4.84 7.99 11.47
CA MET A 22 5.59 6.74 11.58
C MET A 22 5.38 5.86 10.35
N PHE A 23 4.14 5.71 9.89
CA PHE A 23 3.84 4.93 8.69
C PHE A 23 4.53 5.50 7.44
N LEU A 24 4.40 6.80 7.19
CA LEU A 24 4.99 7.47 6.03
C LEU A 24 6.53 7.43 6.04
N LEU A 25 7.16 7.51 7.21
CA LEU A 25 8.62 7.37 7.29
C LEU A 25 9.09 5.96 6.92
N VAL A 26 8.30 4.92 7.23
CA VAL A 26 8.62 3.55 6.81
C VAL A 26 8.37 3.36 5.33
N VAL A 27 7.17 3.67 4.82
CA VAL A 27 6.79 3.33 3.43
C VAL A 27 7.27 4.36 2.41
N GLY A 28 7.26 5.64 2.77
CA GLY A 28 7.61 6.74 1.86
C GLY A 28 9.11 7.00 1.81
N HIS A 29 9.82 6.83 2.93
CA HIS A 29 11.27 7.05 3.01
C HIS A 29 12.10 5.77 3.17
N GLY A 30 11.47 4.59 3.26
CA GLY A 30 12.18 3.32 3.43
C GLY A 30 12.91 3.19 4.77
N LEU A 31 12.56 3.98 5.79
CA LEU A 31 13.24 3.94 7.08
C LEU A 31 12.86 2.66 7.83
N LYS A 32 13.88 2.00 8.40
CA LYS A 32 13.65 0.84 9.26
C LYS A 32 12.98 1.29 10.56
N MET A 33 11.99 0.54 11.04
CA MET A 33 11.30 0.80 12.32
C MET A 33 12.26 0.94 13.50
N ARG A 34 13.43 0.29 13.44
CA ARG A 34 14.51 0.42 14.43
C ARG A 34 15.07 1.84 14.54
N LEU A 35 15.10 2.60 13.46
CA LEU A 35 15.54 4.00 13.47
C LEU A 35 14.49 4.89 14.15
N LEU A 36 13.21 4.64 13.87
CA LEU A 36 12.07 5.36 14.47
C LEU A 36 12.03 5.23 16.00
N ARG A 37 12.57 4.14 16.55
CA ARG A 37 12.71 3.93 17.99
C ARG A 37 13.43 5.10 18.67
N GLY A 38 14.50 5.59 18.06
CA GLY A 38 15.30 6.71 18.59
C GLY A 38 14.58 8.05 18.43
N THR A 39 14.00 8.29 17.24
CA THR A 39 13.30 9.54 16.91
C THR A 39 12.08 9.77 17.79
N TYR A 40 11.22 8.76 17.94
CA TYR A 40 9.97 8.87 18.67
C TYR A 40 10.08 8.45 20.14
N LYS A 41 11.26 7.95 20.57
CA LYS A 41 11.50 7.43 21.93
C LYS A 41 10.44 6.40 22.37
N ARG A 42 9.93 5.61 21.42
CA ARG A 42 8.93 4.54 21.65
C ARG A 42 9.55 3.18 21.46
N SER A 43 8.97 2.15 22.08
CA SER A 43 9.39 0.77 21.83
C SER A 43 9.10 0.35 20.38
N LEU A 44 9.86 -0.62 19.86
CA LEU A 44 9.62 -1.22 18.55
C LEU A 44 8.21 -1.79 18.43
N GLY A 45 7.69 -2.41 19.49
CA GLY A 45 6.32 -2.94 19.54
C GLY A 45 5.26 -1.85 19.38
N THR A 46 5.47 -0.69 20.00
CA THR A 46 4.57 0.48 19.86
C THR A 46 4.58 1.01 18.43
N ILE A 47 5.76 1.19 17.85
CA ILE A 47 5.92 1.67 16.47
C ILE A 47 5.27 0.69 15.48
N SER A 48 5.54 -0.61 15.64
CA SER A 48 4.94 -1.66 14.80
C SER A 48 3.41 -1.66 14.92
N THR A 49 2.88 -1.52 16.13
CA THR A 49 1.42 -1.46 16.36
C THR A 49 0.78 -0.26 15.67
N HIS A 50 1.40 0.92 15.75
CA HIS A 50 0.92 2.13 15.09
C HIS A 50 1.03 2.05 13.57
N PHE A 51 2.15 1.53 13.06
CA PHE A 51 2.31 1.23 11.64
C PHE A 51 1.20 0.30 11.13
N SER A 52 0.96 -0.83 11.81
CA SER A 52 -0.08 -1.78 11.42
C SER A 52 -1.49 -1.19 11.51
N ALA A 53 -1.75 -0.32 12.49
CA ALA A 53 -3.05 0.35 12.60
C ALA A 53 -3.32 1.26 11.40
N VAL A 54 -2.33 2.03 10.95
CA VAL A 54 -2.45 2.88 9.75
C VAL A 54 -2.57 2.02 8.49
N LEU A 55 -1.77 0.96 8.36
CA LEU A 55 -1.84 0.04 7.22
C LEU A 55 -3.24 -0.57 7.07
N ARG A 56 -3.81 -1.09 8.17
CA ARG A 56 -5.17 -1.65 8.17
C ARG A 56 -6.23 -0.61 7.81
N ALA A 57 -6.10 0.61 8.31
CA ALA A 57 -7.00 1.70 7.96
C ALA A 57 -6.96 1.99 6.45
N ILE A 58 -5.77 2.09 5.86
CA ILE A 58 -5.61 2.31 4.41
C ILE A 58 -6.19 1.13 3.62
N LEU A 59 -5.85 -0.10 3.98
CA LEU A 59 -6.36 -1.31 3.30
C LEU A 59 -7.89 -1.40 3.36
N SER A 60 -8.52 -0.97 4.46
CA SER A 60 -9.98 -0.96 4.56
C SER A 60 -10.68 -0.07 3.53
N MET A 61 -9.95 0.89 2.94
CA MET A 61 -10.47 1.80 1.91
C MET A 61 -10.03 1.41 0.50
N HIS A 62 -9.30 0.30 0.32
CA HIS A 62 -8.71 -0.03 -0.98
C HIS A 62 -9.76 -0.06 -2.11
N GLY A 63 -11.00 -0.51 -1.83
CA GLY A 63 -12.02 -0.70 -2.87
C GLY A 63 -12.60 0.61 -3.39
N GLU A 64 -12.34 1.71 -2.70
CA GLU A 64 -12.78 3.03 -3.12
C GLU A 64 -11.73 3.74 -3.98
N PHE A 65 -10.45 3.47 -3.71
CA PHE A 65 -9.32 4.12 -4.37
C PHE A 65 -8.72 3.28 -5.49
N ILE A 66 -8.66 1.96 -5.31
CA ILE A 66 -8.16 1.00 -6.28
C ILE A 66 -9.38 0.38 -6.95
N LYS A 67 -9.80 0.98 -8.06
CA LYS A 67 -10.87 0.46 -8.90
C LYS A 67 -10.25 -0.11 -10.16
N LEU A 68 -10.63 -1.33 -10.51
CA LEU A 68 -10.25 -1.86 -11.82
C LEU A 68 -10.92 -1.00 -12.90
N PRO A 69 -10.22 -0.75 -14.02
CA PRO A 69 -10.86 -0.20 -15.21
C PRO A 69 -12.00 -1.13 -15.67
N ASP A 70 -13.00 -0.53 -16.32
CA ASP A 70 -14.15 -1.30 -16.87
C ASP A 70 -13.62 -2.35 -17.86
N ALA A 71 -14.13 -3.58 -17.75
CA ALA A 71 -13.76 -4.69 -18.60
C ALA A 71 -13.98 -4.43 -20.11
N ASN A 72 -14.86 -3.46 -20.44
CA ASN A 72 -15.12 -3.05 -21.81
C ASN A 72 -14.13 -2.00 -22.35
N VAL A 73 -13.19 -1.52 -21.53
CA VAL A 73 -12.15 -0.58 -21.97
C VAL A 73 -11.20 -1.31 -22.92
N GLN A 74 -11.19 -0.87 -24.17
CA GLN A 74 -10.21 -1.34 -25.16
C GLN A 74 -8.80 -0.97 -24.66
N PRO A 75 -7.86 -1.94 -24.63
CA PRO A 75 -6.48 -1.64 -24.28
C PRO A 75 -5.90 -0.63 -25.29
N PRO A 76 -4.93 0.22 -24.87
CA PRO A 76 -4.24 1.12 -25.78
C PRO A 76 -3.64 0.35 -26.97
N ASP A 77 -3.68 0.96 -28.16
CA ASP A 77 -3.04 0.44 -29.37
C ASP A 77 -1.50 0.60 -29.29
N ASP A 78 -0.91 -0.14 -28.36
CA ASP A 78 0.53 -0.20 -28.09
C ASP A 78 0.94 -1.68 -28.04
N TYR A 79 2.01 -2.02 -28.78
CA TYR A 79 2.55 -3.37 -28.91
C TYR A 79 2.84 -4.03 -27.55
N LYS A 80 3.13 -3.24 -26.51
CA LYS A 80 3.39 -3.71 -25.15
C LYS A 80 2.22 -4.51 -24.58
N TRP A 81 0.97 -4.16 -24.94
CA TRP A 81 -0.24 -4.78 -24.40
C TRP A 81 -0.63 -6.10 -25.06
N LYS A 82 0.00 -6.47 -26.19
CA LYS A 82 -0.34 -7.69 -26.94
C LYS A 82 -0.19 -8.99 -26.13
N TRP A 83 0.65 -8.96 -25.09
CA TRP A 83 0.90 -10.08 -24.18
C TRP A 83 0.02 -10.08 -22.93
N PHE A 84 -0.72 -9.00 -22.70
CA PHE A 84 -1.51 -8.74 -21.50
C PHE A 84 -3.02 -8.81 -21.80
N GLY A 85 -3.43 -9.65 -22.75
CA GLY A 85 -4.84 -9.94 -23.00
C GLY A 85 -5.54 -10.33 -21.70
N ASP A 86 -6.70 -9.71 -21.43
CA ASP A 86 -7.51 -9.88 -20.21
C ASP A 86 -6.86 -9.43 -18.88
N ALA A 87 -5.65 -8.85 -18.90
CA ALA A 87 -4.96 -8.33 -17.72
C ALA A 87 -5.34 -6.85 -17.45
N LEU A 88 -6.63 -6.59 -17.19
CA LEU A 88 -7.20 -5.25 -16.94
C LEU A 88 -6.44 -4.42 -15.90
N GLY A 89 -5.95 -5.05 -14.83
CA GLY A 89 -5.18 -4.36 -13.79
C GLY A 89 -3.83 -3.80 -14.27
N ALA A 90 -3.27 -4.35 -15.35
CA ALA A 90 -2.04 -3.82 -15.93
C ALA A 90 -2.31 -2.48 -16.64
N LEU A 91 -3.49 -2.28 -17.23
CA LEU A 91 -3.87 -1.06 -17.97
C LEU A 91 -3.84 0.21 -17.14
N ASP A 92 -4.06 0.12 -15.83
CA ASP A 92 -4.02 1.25 -14.90
C ASP A 92 -2.58 1.74 -14.60
N GLY A 93 -1.57 1.14 -15.26
CA GLY A 93 -0.18 1.54 -15.11
C GLY A 93 0.47 1.10 -13.78
N CYS A 94 -0.25 0.33 -12.96
CA CYS A 94 0.28 -0.25 -11.74
C CYS A 94 1.21 -1.42 -12.08
N HIS A 95 2.51 -1.14 -12.19
CA HIS A 95 3.52 -2.17 -12.41
C HIS A 95 3.86 -2.85 -11.08
N VAL A 96 3.31 -4.03 -10.85
CA VAL A 96 3.67 -4.91 -9.72
C VAL A 96 4.62 -5.97 -10.26
N ASP A 97 5.79 -6.12 -9.65
CA ASP A 97 6.71 -7.22 -9.98
C ASP A 97 6.00 -8.56 -9.72
N VAL A 98 5.79 -9.32 -10.79
CA VAL A 98 5.21 -10.66 -10.72
C VAL A 98 6.34 -11.67 -10.86
N SER A 99 6.49 -12.52 -9.85
CA SER A 99 7.34 -13.71 -9.95
C SER A 99 6.52 -14.87 -10.50
N VAL A 100 6.74 -15.21 -11.76
CA VAL A 100 6.05 -16.33 -12.42
C VAL A 100 6.73 -17.64 -12.00
N PRO A 101 5.98 -18.68 -11.57
CA PRO A 101 6.54 -20.00 -11.29
C PRO A 101 7.32 -20.53 -12.49
N VAL A 102 8.45 -21.21 -12.25
CA VAL A 102 9.37 -21.69 -13.32
C VAL A 102 8.64 -22.51 -14.40
N ALA A 103 7.65 -23.31 -14.02
CA ALA A 103 6.86 -24.13 -14.95
C ALA A 103 5.99 -23.31 -15.93
N SER A 104 5.76 -22.02 -15.64
CA SER A 104 4.95 -21.09 -16.42
C SER A 104 5.80 -19.99 -17.07
N GLN A 105 7.12 -20.01 -16.86
CA GLN A 105 8.06 -19.15 -17.57
C GLN A 105 8.27 -19.75 -18.96
N GLY A 106 7.87 -19.03 -20.01
CA GLY A 106 8.09 -19.46 -21.40
C GLY A 106 9.58 -19.63 -21.69
N TRP A 107 9.90 -20.58 -22.58
CA TRP A 107 11.27 -20.83 -23.07
C TRP A 107 11.80 -19.70 -23.93
#